data_AF-A0A967BNY3-F1
#
_entry.id   AF-A0A967BNY3-F1
#
_cell.length_a   1.000
_cell.length_b   1.000
_cell.length_c   1.000
_cell.angle_alpha   90.00
_cell.angle_beta   90.00
_cell.angle_gamma   90.00
#
_symmetry.space_group_name_H-M   'P 1'
#
loop_
_entity.id
_entity.type
_entity.pdbx_description
1 polymer ?
#
loop_
_entity_poly.entity_id
_entity_poly.type
_entity_poly.pdbx_seq_one_letter_code
_entity_poly.pdbx_strand_id
1 'polypeptide(L)' 'MIFTPKTQQAIRFAIEAHAEQTRKGNDIPYITHPLTIALILSQAGASEDVIVAGILHDVVEDSDVELDDVLNEFG' A
#
# COMPACT_ATOMS: atom_id res chain seq x y z
N MET A 1 -13.77 -0.56 -0.39
CA MET A 1 -12.66 -0.14 0.48
C MET A 1 -13.24 0.72 1.58
N ILE A 2 -12.96 0.38 2.83
CA ILE A 2 -13.27 1.27 3.96
C ILE A 2 -12.28 2.42 3.88
N PHE A 3 -12.77 3.65 3.77
CA PHE A 3 -11.94 4.86 3.77
C PHE A 3 -11.91 5.45 5.17
N THR A 4 -10.86 5.13 5.89
CA THR A 4 -10.55 5.58 7.25
C THR A 4 -9.29 6.47 7.24
N PRO A 5 -8.99 7.19 8.33
CA PRO A 5 -7.71 7.89 8.45
C PRO A 5 -6.49 6.97 8.27
N LYS A 6 -6.54 5.73 8.83
CA LYS A 6 -5.43 4.77 8.75
C LYS A 6 -5.19 4.29 7.31
N THR A 7 -6.25 3.90 6.60
CA THR A 7 -6.15 3.49 5.19
C THR A 7 -5.72 4.65 4.28
N GLN A 8 -6.18 5.87 4.55
CA GLN A 8 -5.71 7.05 3.80
C GLN A 8 -4.23 7.36 4.03
N GLN A 9 -3.73 7.20 5.26
CA GLN A 9 -2.31 7.35 5.58
C GLN A 9 -1.48 6.30 4.84
N ALA A 10 -1.90 5.03 4.88
CA ALA A 10 -1.24 3.95 4.16
C ALA A 10 -1.16 4.19 2.65
N ILE A 11 -2.23 4.73 2.05
CA ILE A 11 -2.24 5.06 0.62
C ILE A 11 -1.26 6.18 0.29
N ARG A 12 -1.22 7.25 1.09
CA ARG A 12 -0.25 8.34 0.87
C ARG A 12 1.19 7.83 1.00
N PHE A 13 1.45 7.04 2.04
CA PHE A 13 2.75 6.44 2.28
C PHE A 13 3.20 5.56 1.10
N ALA A 14 2.32 4.68 0.61
CA ALA A 14 2.62 3.83 -0.54
C ALA A 14 2.78 4.63 -1.85
N ILE A 15 2.02 5.73 -2.04
CA ILE A 15 2.20 6.63 -3.18
C ILE A 15 3.60 7.24 -3.18
N GLU A 16 4.06 7.71 -2.03
CA GLU A 16 5.37 8.33 -1.86
C GLU A 16 6.49 7.30 -2.06
N ALA A 17 6.36 6.12 -1.45
CA ALA A 17 7.33 5.02 -1.57
C ALA A 17 7.51 4.55 -3.03
N HIS A 18 6.42 4.51 -3.80
CA HIS A 18 6.43 4.01 -5.19
C HIS A 18 6.30 5.13 -6.24
N ALA A 19 6.62 6.39 -5.90
CA ALA A 19 6.34 7.56 -6.76
C ALA A 19 6.95 7.45 -8.16
N GLU A 20 8.18 6.93 -8.26
CA GLU A 20 8.93 6.82 -9.52
C GLU A 20 8.82 5.42 -10.17
N GLN A 21 7.92 4.57 -9.67
CA GLN A 21 7.79 3.19 -10.12
C GLN A 21 6.61 3.00 -11.07
N THR A 22 6.82 2.16 -12.09
CA THR A 22 5.76 1.71 -12.99
C THR A 22 5.59 0.19 -12.92
N ARG A 23 4.42 -0.30 -13.32
CA ARG A 23 4.19 -1.75 -13.41
C ARG A 23 5.07 -2.36 -14.50
N LYS A 24 5.55 -3.57 -14.25
CA LYS A 24 6.40 -4.32 -15.18
C LYS A 24 5.76 -4.39 -16.58
N GLY A 25 6.48 -3.84 -17.57
CA GLY A 25 6.11 -3.93 -18.99
C GLY A 25 5.09 -2.90 -19.49
N ASN A 26 4.78 -1.84 -18.72
CA ASN A 26 3.96 -0.71 -19.19
C ASN A 26 4.25 0.58 -18.39
N ASP A 27 3.58 1.68 -18.76
CA ASP A 27 3.74 3.01 -18.16
C ASP A 27 2.71 3.32 -17.06
N ILE A 28 2.05 2.29 -16.51
CA ILE A 28 1.04 2.47 -15.46
C ILE A 28 1.77 2.65 -14.12
N PRO A 29 1.45 3.68 -13.32
CA PRO A 29 2.04 3.87 -11.99
C PRO A 29 1.89 2.64 -11.09
N TYR A 30 2.96 2.27 -10.39
CA TYR A 30 3.02 1.05 -9.59
C TYR A 30 1.95 1.01 -8.49
N ILE A 31 1.59 2.17 -7.92
CA ILE A 31 0.54 2.31 -6.89
C ILE A 31 -0.80 1.65 -7.26
N THR A 32 -1.09 1.50 -8.55
CA THR A 32 -2.29 0.77 -9.01
C THR A 32 -2.32 -0.69 -8.55
N HIS A 33 -1.16 -1.34 -8.37
CA HIS A 33 -1.04 -2.70 -7.86
C HIS A 33 -1.44 -2.80 -6.38
N PRO A 34 -0.80 -2.10 -5.42
CA PRO A 34 -1.22 -2.16 -4.02
C PRO A 34 -2.68 -1.74 -3.79
N LEU A 35 -3.19 -0.74 -4.53
CA LEU A 35 -4.59 -0.32 -4.44
C LEU A 35 -5.56 -1.41 -4.94
N THR A 36 -5.18 -2.18 -5.96
CA THR A 36 -5.99 -3.30 -6.44
C THR A 36 -6.06 -4.41 -5.38
N ILE A 37 -4.94 -4.72 -4.72
CA ILE A 37 -4.91 -5.67 -3.59
C ILE A 37 -5.81 -5.20 -2.45
N ALA A 38 -5.73 -3.92 -2.07
CA ALA A 38 -6.58 -3.32 -1.04
C ALA A 38 -8.08 -3.44 -1.37
N LEU A 39 -8.46 -3.24 -2.64
CA LEU A 39 -9.84 -3.41 -3.11
C LEU A 39 -10.30 -4.86 -3.00
N ILE A 40 -9.48 -5.83 -3.42
CA ILE A 40 -9.79 -7.27 -3.34
C ILE A 40 -9.97 -7.69 -1.88
N LEU A 41 -9.06 -7.31 -1.00
CA LEU A 41 -9.14 -7.61 0.44
C LEU A 41 -10.40 -7.00 1.06
N SER A 42 -10.71 -5.75 0.71
CA SER A 42 -11.94 -5.11 1.15
C SER A 42 -13.19 -5.82 0.65
N GLN A 43 -13.20 -6.33 -0.58
CA GLN A 43 -14.32 -7.10 -1.13
C GLN A 43 -14.46 -8.47 -0.46
N ALA A 44 -13.35 -9.07 -0.02
CA ALA A 44 -13.32 -10.30 0.73
C ALA A 44 -13.75 -10.14 2.20
N GLY A 45 -14.05 -8.92 2.66
CA GLY A 45 -14.43 -8.65 4.05
C GLY A 45 -13.26 -8.70 5.03
N ALA A 46 -12.03 -8.49 4.56
CA ALA A 46 -10.85 -8.43 5.41
C ALA A 46 -10.93 -7.27 6.42
N SER A 47 -10.21 -7.41 7.54
CA SER A 47 -10.10 -6.33 8.53
C SER A 47 -9.32 -5.15 7.96
N GLU A 48 -9.49 -3.98 8.59
CA GLU A 48 -8.75 -2.77 8.23
C GLU A 48 -7.23 -2.99 8.24
N ASP A 49 -6.70 -3.66 9.26
CA ASP A 49 -5.26 -3.94 9.37
C ASP A 49 -4.75 -4.82 8.23
N VAL A 50 -5.54 -5.81 7.80
CA VAL A 50 -5.18 -6.65 6.65
C VAL A 50 -5.21 -5.84 5.36
N ILE A 51 -6.17 -4.92 5.20
CA ILE A 51 -6.23 -4.01 4.04
C ILE A 51 -5.02 -3.07 4.04
N VAL A 52 -4.65 -2.51 5.20
CA VAL A 52 -3.46 -1.65 5.35
C VAL A 52 -2.19 -2.42 5.02
N ALA A 53 -2.03 -3.64 5.53
CA ALA A 53 -0.91 -4.51 5.17
C ALA A 53 -0.87 -4.79 3.66
N GLY A 54 -2.02 -5.01 3.02
CA GLY A 54 -2.10 -5.17 1.57
C GLY A 54 -1.71 -3.91 0.78
N ILE A 55 -1.97 -2.71 1.31
CA ILE A 55 -1.52 -1.45 0.70
C ILE A 55 0.01 -1.30 0.82
N LEU A 56 0.58 -1.76 1.93
CA LEU A 56 2.00 -1.58 2.25
C LEU A 56 2.89 -2.77 1.84
N HIS A 57 2.33 -3.86 1.33
CA HIS A 57 3.04 -5.14 1.23
C HIS A 57 4.37 -5.10 0.47
N ASP A 58 4.49 -4.23 -0.54
CA ASP A 58 5.69 -4.10 -1.37
C ASP A 58 6.57 -2.90 -0.98
N VAL A 59 6.18 -2.06 -0.01
CA VAL A 59 6.95 -0.82 0.27
C VAL A 59 8.36 -1.15 0.77
N VAL A 60 8.53 -2.18 1.59
CA VAL A 60 9.84 -2.60 2.11
C VAL A 60 10.65 -3.40 1.09
N GLU A 61 9.98 -4.12 0.18
CA GLU A 61 10.66 -4.97 -0.82
C GLU A 61 11.15 -4.13 -2.01
N ASP A 62 10.33 -3.19 -2.47
CA ASP A 62 10.53 -2.51 -3.75
C ASP A 62 10.87 -1.02 -3.61
N SER A 63 11.01 -0.46 -2.40
CA SER A 63 11.39 0.96 -2.20
C SER A 63 12.50 1.15 -1.15
N ASP A 64 12.87 2.39 -0.89
CA ASP A 64 13.88 2.75 0.13
C ASP A 64 13.31 2.79 1.57
N VAL A 65 12.04 2.42 1.75
CA VAL A 65 11.39 2.35 3.08
C VAL A 65 11.93 1.17 3.88
N GLU A 66 12.33 1.41 5.13
CA GLU A 66 12.75 0.36 6.05
C GLU A 66 11.56 -0.21 6.84
N LEU A 67 11.71 -1.45 7.34
CA LEU A 67 10.68 -2.07 8.18
C LEU A 67 10.38 -1.24 9.44
N ASP A 68 11.38 -0.59 10.00
CA ASP A 68 11.23 0.28 11.17
C ASP A 68 10.35 1.50 10.88
N ASP A 69 10.37 2.05 9.66
CA ASP A 69 9.48 3.14 9.26
C ASP A 69 8.01 2.69 9.29
N VAL A 70 7.74 1.49 8.78
CA VAL A 70 6.40 0.90 8.77
C VAL A 70 5.91 0.62 10.19
N LEU A 71 6.78 0.08 11.06
CA LEU A 71 6.46 -0.19 12.46
C LEU A 71 6.15 1.11 13.22
N ASN A 72 6.93 2.16 13.01
CA ASN A 72 6.74 3.45 13.68
C ASN A 72 5.42 4.15 13.24
N GLU A 73 5.02 4.00 11.99
CA GLU A 73 3.84 4.66 11.43
C GLU A 73 2.54 3.86 11.62
N PHE A 74 2.59 2.52 11.60
CA PHE A 74 1.40 1.66 11.51
C PHE A 74 1.24 0.63 12.64
N GLY A 75 2.27 0.43 13.46
CA GLY A 75 2.29 -0.48 14.62
C GLY A 75 2.88 -1.85 14.32
#